data_AF-A0A950WLN1-F1
#
_entry.id   AF-A0A950WLN1-F1
#
_cell.length_a   1.000
_cell.length_b   1.000
_cell.length_c   1.000
_cell.angle_alpha   90.00
_cell.angle_beta   90.00
_cell.angle_gamma   90.00
#
_symmetry.space_group_name_H-M   'P 1'
#
loop_
_entity.id
_entity.type
_entity.pdbx_description
1 polymer ?
#
loop_
_entity_poly.entity_id
_entity_poly.type
_entity_poly.pdbx_seq_one_letter_code
_entity_poly.pdbx_strand_id
1 'polypeptide(L)'
;DISRPQLLQRAGAKHACAFLVTVNAADEAERMVQAILRYRPDALVLARAHDAAHAQRLMKLGVTTAVPETVEASLMLGGRVLVALGLPEEAIVRRVKLTREAEAGVMAEPLVDTPAV
;
A
#
# COMPACT_ATOMS: atom_id res chain seq x y z
N ASP A 1 14.47 -9.56 -12.04
CA ASP A 1 14.53 -8.18 -11.51
C ASP A 1 13.69 -7.27 -12.40
N ILE A 2 12.63 -6.69 -11.83
CA ILE A 2 11.65 -5.80 -12.49
C ILE A 2 12.23 -4.40 -12.75
N SER A 3 13.39 -4.05 -12.16
CA SER A 3 14.10 -2.82 -12.49
C SER A 3 14.51 -2.71 -13.97
N ARG A 4 14.43 -3.81 -14.74
CA ARG A 4 14.74 -3.87 -16.17
C ARG A 4 13.53 -3.43 -17.03
N PRO A 5 13.65 -2.35 -17.84
CA PRO A 5 12.56 -1.85 -18.69
C PRO A 5 11.96 -2.90 -19.65
N GLN A 6 12.80 -3.83 -20.12
CA GLN A 6 12.40 -4.92 -21.00
C GLN A 6 11.40 -5.87 -20.33
N LEU A 7 11.50 -6.03 -19.01
CA LEU A 7 10.58 -6.88 -18.25
C LEU A 7 9.22 -6.20 -18.08
N LEU A 8 9.20 -4.88 -17.81
CA LEU A 8 7.96 -4.10 -17.78
C LEU A 8 7.23 -4.17 -19.12
N GLN A 9 7.95 -4.04 -20.23
CA GLN A 9 7.37 -4.16 -21.56
C GLN A 9 6.76 -5.56 -21.81
N ARG A 10 7.49 -6.63 -21.46
CA ARG A 10 7.01 -8.01 -21.56
C ARG A 10 5.83 -8.31 -20.65
N ALA A 11 5.77 -7.66 -19.48
CA ALA A 11 4.66 -7.75 -18.54
C ALA A 11 3.43 -6.96 -18.99
N GLY A 12 3.45 -6.32 -20.16
CA GLY A 12 2.32 -5.56 -20.68
C GLY A 12 2.10 -4.23 -19.94
N ALA A 13 3.13 -3.69 -19.29
CA ALA A 13 3.05 -2.46 -18.48
C ALA A 13 2.47 -1.27 -19.25
N LYS A 14 2.58 -1.24 -20.58
CA LYS A 14 1.98 -0.21 -21.43
C LYS A 14 0.45 -0.17 -21.33
N HIS A 15 -0.20 -1.32 -21.10
CA HIS A 15 -1.66 -1.48 -21.09
C HIS A 15 -2.20 -1.85 -19.70
N ALA A 16 -1.33 -1.94 -18.69
CA ALA A 16 -1.73 -2.27 -17.34
C ALA A 16 -2.57 -1.14 -16.72
N CYS A 17 -3.67 -1.50 -16.06
CA CYS A 17 -4.49 -0.54 -15.32
C CYS A 17 -3.86 -0.15 -13.97
N ALA A 18 -3.05 -1.04 -13.39
CA ALA A 18 -2.43 -0.86 -12.09
C ALA A 18 -1.17 -1.70 -11.92
N PHE A 19 -0.32 -1.31 -10.97
CA PHE A 19 0.85 -2.05 -10.52
C PHE A 19 0.75 -2.30 -9.01
N LEU A 20 0.98 -3.54 -8.60
CA LEU A 20 1.06 -3.93 -7.19
C LEU A 20 2.49 -4.41 -6.89
N VAL A 21 3.19 -3.72 -5.98
CA VAL A 21 4.57 -4.03 -5.59
C VAL A 21 4.56 -4.68 -4.21
N THR A 22 4.94 -5.96 -4.12
CA THR A 22 4.89 -6.76 -2.88
C THR A 22 6.19 -7.51 -2.58
N VAL A 23 7.33 -7.04 -3.09
CA VAL A 23 8.63 -7.67 -2.83
C VAL A 23 9.06 -7.51 -1.36
N ASN A 24 9.93 -8.41 -0.89
CA ASN A 24 10.37 -8.48 0.51
C ASN A 24 11.55 -7.56 0.85
N ALA A 25 12.25 -7.01 -0.13
CA ALA A 25 13.36 -6.10 0.14
C ALA A 25 12.91 -4.67 -0.09
N ALA A 26 13.03 -3.82 0.94
CA ALA A 26 12.59 -2.42 0.89
C ALA A 26 13.22 -1.67 -0.30
N ASP A 27 14.54 -1.77 -0.44
CA ASP A 27 15.29 -1.10 -1.51
C ASP A 27 14.94 -1.65 -2.90
N GLU A 28 14.49 -2.90 -3.00
CA GLU A 28 13.99 -3.46 -4.26
C GLU A 28 12.61 -2.90 -4.60
N ALA A 29 11.71 -2.78 -3.61
CA ALA A 29 10.40 -2.17 -3.80
C ALA A 29 10.53 -0.72 -4.29
N GLU A 30 11.39 0.07 -3.65
CA GLU A 30 11.66 1.46 -4.04
C GLU A 30 12.22 1.56 -5.47
N ARG A 31 13.18 0.70 -5.84
CA ARG A 31 13.72 0.64 -7.21
C ARG A 31 12.68 0.24 -8.25
N MET A 32 11.80 -0.72 -7.92
CA MET A 32 10.71 -1.14 -8.79
C MET A 32 9.71 -0.02 -9.02
N VAL A 33 9.30 0.68 -7.96
CA VAL A 33 8.41 1.85 -8.04
C VAL A 33 9.01 2.92 -8.95
N GLN A 34 10.28 3.26 -8.75
CA GLN A 34 10.96 4.24 -9.61
C GLN A 34 11.00 3.79 -11.08
N ALA A 35 11.28 2.51 -11.35
CA ALA A 35 11.29 1.98 -12.71
C ALA A 35 9.90 2.04 -13.36
N ILE A 36 8.84 1.70 -12.62
CA ILE A 36 7.45 1.78 -13.08
C ILE A 36 7.09 3.24 -13.41
N LEU A 37 7.32 4.17 -12.49
CA LEU A 37 6.94 5.58 -12.67
C LEU A 37 7.78 6.29 -13.73
N ARG A 38 9.04 5.89 -13.96
CA ARG A 38 9.82 6.36 -15.12
C ARG A 38 9.25 5.87 -16.44
N TYR A 39 8.69 4.66 -16.47
CA TYR A 39 8.11 4.05 -17.68
C TYR A 39 6.69 4.54 -17.97
N ARG A 40 5.87 4.67 -16.92
CA ARG A 40 4.50 5.17 -16.92
C ARG A 40 4.31 6.15 -15.75
N PRO A 41 4.55 7.45 -15.96
CA PRO A 41 4.40 8.47 -14.92
C PRO A 41 2.99 8.60 -14.35
N ASP A 42 1.98 8.17 -15.11
CA ASP A 42 0.55 8.18 -14.77
C ASP A 42 0.06 6.84 -14.20
N ALA A 43 0.96 5.90 -13.91
CA ALA A 43 0.60 4.59 -13.42
C ALA A 43 -0.07 4.64 -12.04
N LEU A 44 -1.16 3.89 -11.88
CA LEU A 44 -1.71 3.57 -10.56
C LEU A 44 -0.79 2.54 -9.88
N VAL A 45 -0.09 2.94 -8.81
CA VAL A 45 0.88 2.09 -8.11
C VAL A 45 0.48 1.91 -6.66
N LEU A 46 0.24 0.66 -6.27
CA LEU A 46 0.02 0.25 -4.90
C LEU A 46 1.24 -0.53 -4.42
N ALA A 47 1.73 -0.24 -3.22
CA ALA A 47 2.92 -0.90 -2.68
C ALA A 47 2.68 -1.42 -1.27
N ARG A 48 3.12 -2.64 -1.00
CA ARG A 48 3.34 -3.12 0.37
C ARG A 48 4.63 -2.50 0.89
N ALA A 49 4.55 -1.87 2.05
CA ALA A 49 5.70 -1.42 2.81
C ALA A 49 5.96 -2.34 3.99
N HIS A 50 7.20 -2.31 4.50
CA HIS A 50 7.58 -3.10 5.67
C HIS A 50 7.07 -2.45 6.95
N ASP A 51 7.17 -1.13 7.01
CA ASP A 51 6.79 -0.31 8.15
C ASP A 51 6.31 1.06 7.68
N ALA A 52 5.86 1.87 8.62
CA ALA A 52 5.39 3.23 8.35
C ALA A 52 6.48 4.11 7.72
N ALA A 53 7.74 3.97 8.12
CA ALA A 53 8.82 4.76 7.54
C ALA A 53 9.06 4.41 6.06
N HIS A 54 9.02 3.12 5.71
CA HIS A 54 9.12 2.65 4.34
C HIS A 54 7.92 3.10 3.51
N ALA A 55 6.71 3.03 4.05
CA ALA A 55 5.54 3.54 3.35
C ALA A 55 5.66 5.06 3.08
N GLN A 56 6.21 5.87 3.99
CA GLN A 56 6.43 7.30 3.75
C GLN A 56 7.45 7.52 2.62
N ARG A 57 8.50 6.70 2.53
CA ARG A 57 9.46 6.76 1.43
C ARG A 57 8.79 6.41 0.10
N LEU A 58 7.98 5.35 0.06
CA LEU A 58 7.23 4.97 -1.14
C LEU A 58 6.23 6.06 -1.58
N MET A 59 5.50 6.67 -0.63
CA MET A 59 4.61 7.81 -0.93
C MET A 59 5.39 8.98 -1.53
N LYS A 60 6.57 9.31 -1.00
CA LYS A 60 7.47 10.35 -1.57
C LYS A 60 7.97 10.02 -2.97
N LEU A 61 8.05 8.75 -3.34
CA LEU A 61 8.40 8.33 -4.70
C LEU A 61 7.22 8.50 -5.69
N GLY A 62 6.01 8.76 -5.21
CA GLY A 62 4.82 8.99 -6.04
C GLY A 62 3.94 7.76 -6.24
N VAL A 63 4.01 6.75 -5.35
CA VAL A 63 2.98 5.70 -5.37
C VAL A 63 1.63 6.27 -5.01
N THR A 64 0.57 5.66 -5.52
CA THR A 64 -0.80 6.05 -5.18
C THR A 64 -1.13 5.71 -3.73
N THR A 65 -0.69 4.55 -3.26
CA THR A 65 -0.83 4.15 -1.85
C THR A 65 0.29 3.21 -1.43
N ALA A 66 0.72 3.33 -0.18
CA ALA A 66 1.66 2.43 0.45
C ALA A 66 1.02 1.89 1.74
N VAL A 67 0.93 0.57 1.85
CA VAL A 67 0.32 -0.11 3.00
C VAL A 67 1.42 -0.76 3.84
N PRO A 68 1.67 -0.31 5.10
CA PRO A 68 2.61 -0.95 5.99
C PRO A 68 2.08 -2.32 6.47
N GLU A 69 2.82 -3.39 6.17
CA GLU A 69 2.41 -4.75 6.54
C GLU A 69 2.39 -4.95 8.07
N THR A 70 3.31 -4.31 8.79
CA THR A 70 3.40 -4.38 10.25
C THR A 70 2.21 -3.72 10.93
N VAL A 71 1.70 -2.62 10.37
CA VAL A 71 0.48 -1.96 10.87
C VAL A 71 -0.73 -2.85 10.65
N GLU A 72 -0.92 -3.37 9.44
CA GLU A 72 -2.08 -4.25 9.14
C GLU A 72 -2.05 -5.55 9.94
N ALA A 73 -0.87 -6.15 10.12
CA ALA A 73 -0.71 -7.32 10.98
C ALA A 73 -1.08 -7.01 12.44
N SER A 74 -0.65 -5.86 12.95
CA SER A 74 -0.97 -5.42 14.32
C SER A 74 -2.45 -5.12 14.50
N LEU A 75 -3.10 -4.48 13.52
CA LEU A 75 -4.54 -4.23 13.52
C LEU A 75 -5.35 -5.53 13.47
N MET A 76 -4.92 -6.50 12.66
CA MET A 76 -5.55 -7.82 12.61
C MET A 76 -5.46 -8.53 13.97
N LEU A 77 -4.28 -8.52 14.60
CA LEU A 77 -4.09 -9.12 15.92
C LEU A 77 -4.91 -8.41 17.00
N GLY A 78 -4.89 -7.06 17.02
CA GLY A 78 -5.70 -6.27 17.94
C GLY A 78 -7.19 -6.56 17.80
N GLY A 79 -7.70 -6.63 16.57
CA GLY A 79 -9.09 -7.02 16.30
C GLY A 79 -9.43 -8.41 16.85
N ARG A 80 -8.54 -9.40 16.67
CA ARG A 80 -8.72 -10.75 17.25
C ARG A 80 -8.76 -10.76 18.77
N VAL A 81 -7.94 -9.94 19.43
CA VAL A 81 -7.98 -9.79 20.89
C VAL A 81 -9.34 -9.23 21.32
N LEU A 82 -9.85 -8.20 20.65
CA LEU A 82 -11.16 -7.63 20.98
C LEU A 82 -12.31 -8.63 20.77
N VAL A 83 -12.24 -9.46 19.73
CA VAL A 83 -13.18 -10.58 19.52
C VAL A 83 -13.09 -11.58 20.68
N ALA A 84 -11.89 -11.98 21.08
CA ALA A 84 -11.69 -12.92 22.17
C ALA A 84 -12.19 -12.39 23.53
N LEU A 85 -12.21 -11.06 23.71
CA LEU A 85 -12.77 -10.39 24.88
C LEU A 85 -14.31 -10.23 24.81
N GLY A 86 -14.96 -10.67 23.73
CA GLY A 86 -16.41 -10.65 23.58
C GLY A 86 -16.99 -9.28 23.21
N LEU A 87 -16.20 -8.38 22.61
CA LEU A 87 -16.72 -7.07 22.19
C LEU A 87 -17.66 -7.21 20.98
N PRO A 88 -18.66 -6.31 20.83
CA PRO A 88 -19.54 -6.29 19.67
C PRO A 88 -18.77 -6.06 18.36
N GLU A 89 -19.09 -6.84 17.32
CA GLU A 89 -18.41 -6.80 16.03
C GLU A 89 -18.39 -5.39 15.42
N GLU A 90 -19.51 -4.68 15.45
CA GLU A 90 -19.63 -3.31 14.94
C GLU A 90 -18.63 -2.36 15.62
N ALA A 91 -18.42 -2.51 16.93
CA ALA A 91 -17.47 -1.70 17.68
C ALA A 91 -16.02 -2.04 17.31
N ILE A 92 -15.72 -3.31 17.05
CA ILE A 92 -14.40 -3.79 16.62
C ILE A 92 -14.07 -3.26 15.22
N VAL A 93 -14.99 -3.45 14.27
CA VAL A 93 -14.83 -2.97 12.88
C VAL A 93 -14.61 -1.47 12.87
N ARG A 94 -15.43 -0.71 13.61
CA ARG A 94 -15.27 0.74 13.74
C ARG A 94 -13.92 1.11 14.34
N ARG A 95 -13.47 0.42 15.40
CA ARG A 95 -12.18 0.70 16.05
C ARG A 95 -11.02 0.46 15.10
N VAL A 96 -10.98 -0.70 14.44
CA VAL A 96 -9.92 -1.06 13.49
C VAL A 96 -9.87 -0.06 12.33
N LYS A 97 -11.03 0.34 11.79
CA LYS A 97 -11.12 1.34 10.73
C LYS A 97 -10.52 2.68 11.16
N LEU A 98 -10.94 3.21 12.32
CA LEU A 98 -10.44 4.49 12.84
C LEU A 98 -8.94 4.46 13.11
N THR A 99 -8.42 3.35 13.64
CA THR A 99 -6.97 3.22 13.86
C THR A 99 -6.21 3.15 12.54
N ARG A 100 -6.70 2.42 11.53
CA ARG A 100 -6.10 2.40 10.19
C ARG A 100 -6.07 3.80 9.57
N GLU A 101 -7.17 4.55 9.67
CA GLU A 101 -7.26 5.92 9.17
C GLU A 101 -6.33 6.88 9.92
N ALA A 102 -6.13 6.70 11.23
CA ALA A 102 -5.17 7.50 12.00
C ALA A 102 -3.73 7.22 11.56
N GLU A 103 -3.37 5.95 11.34
CA GLU A 103 -2.05 5.56 10.82
C GLU A 103 -1.85 6.08 9.39
N ALA A 104 -2.89 6.07 8.55
CA ALA A 104 -2.84 6.62 7.19
C ALA A 104 -2.79 8.15 7.16
N GLY A 105 -3.49 8.83 8.06
CA GLY A 105 -3.53 10.30 8.18
C GLY A 105 -2.21 10.91 8.67
N VAL A 106 -1.36 10.12 9.33
CA VAL A 106 0.03 10.47 9.63
C VAL A 106 0.94 10.31 8.40
N MET A 107 0.42 9.75 7.29
CA MET A 107 1.21 9.25 6.16
C MET A 107 0.89 9.84 4.78
N ALA A 108 -0.33 10.29 4.49
CA ALA A 108 -0.74 11.25 3.43
C ALA A 108 -2.28 11.26 3.30
N GLU A 109 -2.84 12.37 2.80
CA GLU A 109 -4.29 12.61 2.59
C GLU A 109 -5.04 11.45 1.90
N PRO A 110 -6.33 11.25 2.22
CA PRO A 110 -7.11 10.16 1.63
C PRO A 110 -7.30 10.35 0.13
N LEU A 111 -7.15 9.26 -0.61
CA LEU A 111 -7.63 9.15 -1.98
C LEU A 111 -9.15 9.33 -1.94
N VAL A 112 -9.61 10.49 -2.42
CA VAL A 112 -11.03 10.77 -2.64
C VAL A 112 -11.60 9.69 -3.56
N ASP A 113 -12.76 9.15 -3.17
CA ASP A 113 -13.60 8.24 -3.95
C ASP A 113 -13.51 8.55 -5.44
N THR A 114 -12.79 7.72 -6.19
CA THR A 114 -12.94 7.71 -7.64
C THR A 114 -14.24 6.97 -7.92
N PRO A 115 -15.22 7.58 -8.62
CA PRO A 115 -16.48 6.90 -8.91
C PRO A 115 -16.18 5.62 -9.68
N ALA A 116 -16.85 4.54 -9.29
CA ALA A 116 -16.90 3.31 -10.06
C ALA A 116 -17.31 3.67 -11.50
N VAL A 117 -16.45 3.32 -12.47
CA VAL A 117 -16.79 3.32 -13.89
C VAL A 117 -17.87 2.28 -14.15
#